data_AF-A0A1G5Y407-F1
#
_entry.id   AF-A0A1G5Y407-F1
#
_cell.length_a   1.000
_cell.length_b   1.000
_cell.length_c   1.000
_cell.angle_alpha   90.00
_cell.angle_beta   90.00
_cell.angle_gamma   90.00
#
_symmetry.space_group_name_H-M   'P 1'
#
loop_
_entity.id
_entity.type
_entity.pdbx_description
1 polymer ?
#
loop_
_entity_poly.entity_id
_entity_poly.type
_entity_poly.pdbx_seq_one_letter_code
_entity_poly.pdbx_strand_id
1 'polypeptide(L)'
;MNRKLRIVGADPIEGQVLGEAVIDARDMCSMNFAREEFNKLERILWPLIEPLLCHQATGPASDIARHLEQIRIFSGNFCWRHRHLGASHGVVGNRAEMGEGGAR
;
A
#
# COMPACT_ATOMS: atom_id res chain seq x y z
N MET A 1 12.38 -10.80 -20.06
CA MET A 1 12.33 -12.12 -20.74
C MET A 1 11.02 -12.80 -20.32
N ASN A 2 9.97 -12.74 -21.14
CA ASN A 2 8.65 -13.27 -20.79
C ASN A 2 8.63 -14.80 -20.96
N ARG A 3 8.43 -15.54 -19.86
CA ARG A 3 8.23 -17.00 -19.89
C ARG A 3 6.75 -17.31 -19.71
N LYS A 4 6.14 -17.99 -20.69
CA LYS A 4 4.76 -18.49 -20.61
C LYS A 4 4.77 -19.89 -20.00
N LEU A 5 3.95 -20.14 -18.99
CA LEU A 5 3.70 -21.47 -18.43
C LEU A 5 2.48 -22.08 -19.14
N ARG A 6 2.57 -23.35 -19.54
CA ARG A 6 1.45 -24.12 -20.11
C ARG A 6 1.19 -25.32 -19.21
N ILE A 7 -0.02 -25.41 -18.67
CA ILE A 7 -0.48 -26.59 -17.93
C ILE A 7 -0.88 -27.65 -18.97
N VAL A 8 -0.34 -28.86 -18.86
CA VAL A 8 -0.66 -29.96 -19.78
C VAL A 8 -1.93 -30.66 -19.28
N GLY A 9 -3.02 -30.60 -20.07
CA GLY A 9 -4.25 -31.34 -19.81
C GLY A 9 -5.49 -30.52 -19.39
N ALA A 10 -5.39 -29.19 -19.31
CA ALA A 10 -6.53 -28.28 -19.13
C ALA A 10 -6.37 -27.08 -20.08
N ASP A 11 -7.46 -26.36 -20.36
CA ASP A 11 -7.44 -25.15 -21.18
C ASP A 11 -6.31 -24.20 -20.73
N PRO A 12 -5.63 -23.51 -21.66
CA PRO A 12 -4.50 -22.65 -21.32
C PRO A 12 -4.95 -21.51 -20.40
N ILE A 13 -4.66 -21.64 -19.12
CA ILE A 13 -4.78 -20.54 -18.15
C ILE A 13 -3.65 -19.55 -18.45
N GLU A 14 -3.99 -18.35 -18.91
CA GLU A 14 -3.01 -17.27 -19.07
C GLU A 14 -2.61 -16.74 -17.69
N GLY A 15 -1.43 -17.14 -17.22
CA GLY A 15 -0.82 -16.65 -16.00
C GLY A 15 0.51 -15.93 -16.27
N GLN A 16 0.79 -14.87 -15.50
CA GLN A 16 2.10 -14.22 -15.47
C GLN A 16 2.88 -14.70 -14.25
N VAL A 17 4.15 -15.06 -14.44
CA VAL A 17 5.05 -15.33 -13.31
C VAL A 17 5.29 -14.02 -12.56
N LEU A 18 4.87 -13.97 -11.30
CA LEU A 18 5.16 -12.86 -10.40
C LEU A 18 6.65 -12.85 -10.11
N GLY A 19 7.30 -11.70 -10.32
CA GLY A 19 8.71 -11.53 -9.94
C GLY A 19 8.88 -11.51 -8.42
N GLU A 20 10.08 -11.81 -7.94
CA GLU A 20 10.41 -11.65 -6.52
C GLU A 20 10.29 -10.18 -6.14
N ALA A 21 9.38 -9.90 -5.22
CA ALA A 21 9.26 -8.59 -4.61
C ALA A 21 9.75 -8.72 -3.18
N VAL A 22 10.86 -8.03 -2.89
CA VAL A 22 11.46 -7.98 -1.57
C VAL A 22 11.33 -6.56 -1.04
N ILE A 23 11.02 -6.44 0.24
CA ILE A 23 11.13 -5.19 0.99
C ILE A 23 12.06 -5.47 2.15
N ASP A 24 13.09 -4.65 2.30
CA ASP A 24 13.98 -4.77 3.44
C ASP A 24 13.40 -4.06 4.68
N ALA A 25 13.99 -4.33 5.85
CA ALA A 25 13.53 -3.73 7.10
C ALA A 25 13.67 -2.20 7.13
N ARG A 26 14.65 -1.65 6.40
CA ARG A 26 14.92 -0.21 6.35
C ARG A 26 13.86 0.51 5.52
N ASP A 27 13.48 -0.04 4.39
CA ASP A 27 12.42 0.44 3.51
C ASP A 27 11.08 0.40 4.23
N MET A 28 10.79 -0.71 4.92
CA MET A 28 9.57 -0.83 5.72
C MET A 28 9.52 0.20 6.85
N CYS A 29 10.63 0.41 7.56
CA CYS A 29 10.76 1.43 8.59
C CYS A 29 10.54 2.84 8.02
N SER A 30 11.19 3.15 6.89
CA SER A 30 11.09 4.45 6.22
C SER A 30 9.67 4.74 5.74
N MET A 31 8.97 3.75 5.20
CA MET A 31 7.57 3.86 4.80
C MET A 31 6.62 4.11 5.98
N ASN A 32 6.84 3.40 7.09
CA ASN A 32 6.05 3.61 8.31
C ASN A 32 6.29 5.01 8.90
N PHE A 33 7.56 5.44 8.94
CA PHE A 33 7.91 6.78 9.38
C PHE A 33 7.28 7.85 8.49
N ALA A 34 7.36 7.71 7.15
CA ALA A 34 6.72 8.64 6.22
C ALA A 34 5.20 8.72 6.43
N ARG A 35 4.54 7.59 6.68
CA ARG A 35 3.10 7.55 7.01
C ARG A 35 2.81 8.31 8.29
N GLU A 36 3.61 8.10 9.32
CA GLU A 36 3.43 8.75 10.62
C GLU A 36 3.62 10.27 10.52
N GLU A 37 4.70 10.72 9.87
CA GLU A 37 4.98 12.13 9.64
C GLU A 37 3.91 12.81 8.80
N PHE A 38 3.42 12.14 7.75
CA PHE A 38 2.30 12.68 6.97
C PHE A 38 1.02 12.81 7.80
N ASN A 39 0.70 11.82 8.64
CA ASN A 39 -0.46 11.91 9.53
C ASN A 39 -0.32 13.05 10.55
N LYS A 40 0.90 13.33 11.05
CA LYS A 40 1.15 14.49 11.92
C LYS A 40 0.91 15.80 11.16
N LEU A 41 1.43 15.90 9.94
CA LEU A 41 1.23 17.07 9.09
C LEU A 41 -0.26 17.31 8.79
N GLU A 42 -1.00 16.26 8.42
CA GLU A 42 -2.45 16.30 8.17
C GLU A 42 -3.19 16.83 9.41
N ARG A 43 -2.86 16.34 10.62
CA ARG A 43 -3.46 16.80 11.88
C ARG A 43 -3.16 18.26 12.21
N ILE A 44 -2.03 18.80 11.77
CA ILE A 44 -1.68 20.22 11.96
C ILE A 44 -2.41 21.10 10.95
N LEU A 45 -2.44 20.68 9.68
CA LEU A 45 -2.99 21.49 8.59
C LEU A 45 -4.52 21.48 8.56
N TRP A 46 -5.16 20.34 8.85
CA TRP A 46 -6.61 20.19 8.70
C TRP A 46 -7.42 21.23 9.50
N PRO A 47 -7.14 21.47 10.81
CA PRO A 47 -7.86 22.48 11.57
C PRO A 47 -7.67 23.91 11.07
N LEU A 48 -6.56 24.19 10.36
CA LEU A 48 -6.28 25.51 9.80
C LEU A 48 -7.04 25.76 8.49
N ILE A 49 -7.25 24.71 7.70
CA ILE A 49 -7.89 24.81 6.38
C ILE A 49 -9.39 24.52 6.42
N GLU A 50 -9.87 23.70 7.35
CA GLU A 50 -11.27 23.26 7.44
C GLU A 50 -12.26 24.44 7.49
N PRO A 51 -12.08 25.48 8.33
CA PRO A 51 -12.99 26.62 8.33
C PRO A 51 -13.04 27.35 6.98
N LEU A 52 -11.91 27.42 6.27
CA LEU A 52 -11.80 28.09 4.97
C LEU A 52 -12.50 27.29 3.86
N LEU A 53 -12.45 25.96 3.92
CA LEU A 53 -13.14 25.07 2.98
C LEU A 53 -14.66 25.19 3.08
N CYS A 54 -15.21 25.48 4.26
CA CYS A 54 -16.65 25.69 4.44
C CYS A 54 -17.16 26.98 3.76
N HIS A 55 -16.28 27.95 3.51
CA HIS A 55 -16.66 29.27 2.99
C HIS A 55 -16.26 29.48 1.52
N GLN A 56 -15.26 28.75 1.02
CA GLN A 56 -14.76 28.91 -0.34
C GLN A 56 -14.50 27.56 -0.99
N ALA A 57 -15.23 27.30 -2.09
CA ALA A 57 -15.07 26.09 -2.89
C ALA A 57 -13.76 26.05 -3.70
N THR A 58 -13.15 27.21 -3.96
CA THR A 58 -11.91 27.34 -4.71
C THR A 58 -10.95 28.28 -3.99
N GLY A 59 -9.65 27.95 -4.01
CA GLY A 59 -8.61 28.75 -3.36
C GLY A 59 -7.56 27.90 -2.64
N PRO A 60 -6.61 28.53 -1.94
CA PRO A 60 -5.46 27.86 -1.35
C PRO A 60 -5.81 26.71 -0.41
N ALA A 61 -6.88 26.85 0.39
CA ALA A 61 -7.34 25.78 1.28
C ALA A 61 -7.80 24.53 0.51
N SER A 62 -8.53 24.73 -0.60
CA SER A 62 -8.95 23.64 -1.50
C SER A 62 -7.76 22.98 -2.18
N ASP A 63 -6.76 23.77 -2.61
CA ASP A 63 -5.55 23.22 -3.21
C ASP A 63 -4.72 22.42 -2.21
N ILE A 64 -4.58 22.89 -0.97
CA ILE A 64 -3.88 22.17 0.10
C ILE A 64 -4.59 20.85 0.38
N ALA A 65 -5.92 20.87 0.57
CA ALA A 65 -6.70 19.65 0.82
C ALA A 65 -6.55 18.65 -0.34
N ARG A 66 -6.64 19.12 -1.59
CA ARG A 66 -6.41 18.31 -2.78
C ARG A 66 -5.01 17.70 -2.80
N HIS A 67 -3.98 18.47 -2.47
CA HIS A 67 -2.60 17.98 -2.46
C HIS A 67 -2.32 16.96 -1.36
N LEU A 68 -2.90 17.12 -0.17
CA LEU A 68 -2.82 16.12 0.90
C LEU A 68 -3.41 14.79 0.42
N GLU A 69 -4.60 14.83 -0.18
CA GLU A 69 -5.24 13.62 -0.71
C GLU A 69 -4.45 12.99 -1.85
N GLN A 70 -3.94 13.81 -2.79
CA GLN A 70 -3.09 13.32 -3.88
C GLN A 70 -1.82 12.64 -3.38
N ILE A 71 -1.15 13.20 -2.37
CA ILE A 71 0.05 12.58 -1.78
C ILE A 71 -0.30 11.21 -1.20
N ARG A 72 -1.43 11.08 -0.49
CA ARG A 72 -1.87 9.80 0.07
C ARG A 72 -2.20 8.79 -1.03
N ILE A 73 -2.90 9.20 -2.09
CA ILE A 73 -3.24 8.33 -3.24
C ILE A 73 -1.97 7.88 -3.98
N PHE A 74 -1.14 8.82 -4.41
CA PHE A 74 0.03 8.51 -5.25
C PHE A 74 1.15 7.80 -4.50
N SER A 75 1.25 7.97 -3.17
CA SER A 75 2.16 7.17 -2.34
C SER A 75 1.64 5.76 -2.04
N GLY A 76 0.41 5.42 -2.44
CA GLY A 76 -0.24 4.18 -2.02
C GLY A 76 -0.40 4.11 -0.50
N ASN A 77 -0.77 5.22 0.14
CA ASN A 77 -0.82 5.40 1.58
C ASN A 77 0.51 5.03 2.28
N PHE A 78 1.62 5.42 1.65
CA PHE A 78 2.98 5.11 2.09
C PHE A 78 3.17 3.60 2.31
N CYS A 79 2.49 2.77 1.52
CA CYS A 79 2.64 1.33 1.57
C CYS A 79 3.58 0.87 0.47
N TRP A 80 4.17 -0.30 0.71
CA TRP A 80 4.93 -0.97 -0.30
C TRP A 80 4.09 -1.21 -1.56
N ARG A 81 4.58 -0.73 -2.71
CA ARG A 81 3.88 -0.76 -4.01
C ARG A 81 3.46 -2.17 -4.45
N HIS A 82 4.22 -3.17 -4.01
CA HIS A 82 4.00 -4.58 -4.33
C HIS A 82 3.25 -5.34 -3.22
N ARG A 83 2.58 -4.65 -2.27
CA ARG A 83 1.78 -5.27 -1.19
C ARG A 83 0.77 -6.30 -1.71
N HIS A 84 0.23 -6.09 -2.91
CA HIS A 84 -0.70 -7.02 -3.55
C HIS A 84 -0.07 -8.39 -3.86
N LEU A 85 1.25 -8.46 -4.09
CA LEU A 85 1.95 -9.73 -4.34
C LEU A 85 1.98 -10.63 -3.11
N GLY A 86 2.08 -10.06 -1.91
CA GLY A 86 1.97 -10.84 -0.66
C GLY A 86 0.60 -11.54 -0.54
N ALA A 87 -0.47 -10.88 -1.00
CA ALA A 87 -1.80 -11.50 -1.06
C ALA A 87 -1.91 -12.58 -2.16
N SER A 88 -1.11 -12.49 -3.22
CA SER A 88 -1.04 -13.49 -4.29
C SER A 88 -0.20 -14.72 -3.94
N HIS A 89 0.80 -14.58 -3.06
CA HIS A 89 1.60 -15.70 -2.56
C HIS A 89 0.96 -16.43 -1.37
N GLY A 90 0.00 -15.80 -0.68
CA GLY A 90 -0.82 -16.47 0.33
C GLY A 90 -2.00 -17.18 -0.32
N VAL A 91 -2.19 -18.47 -0.04
CA VAL A 91 -3.52 -19.09 -0.20
C VAL A 91 -4.44 -18.37 0.79
N VAL A 92 -5.27 -17.44 0.32
CA VAL A 92 -6.29 -16.80 1.16
C VAL A 92 -7.17 -17.92 1.73
N GLY A 93 -7.04 -18.20 3.02
CA GLY A 93 -7.76 -19.27 3.72
C GLY A 93 -6.94 -20.46 4.21
N ASN A 94 -5.66 -20.59 3.83
CA ASN A 94 -4.80 -21.65 4.38
C ASN A 94 -3.69 -21.01 5.23
N ARG A 95 -4.04 -20.67 6.48
CA ARG A 95 -3.06 -20.60 7.56
C ARG A 95 -2.53 -22.03 7.67
N ALA A 96 -1.45 -22.34 6.94
CA ALA A 96 -0.69 -23.54 7.22
C ALA A 96 -0.44 -23.50 8.73
N GLU A 97 -0.93 -24.54 9.40
CA GLU A 97 -0.93 -24.72 10.84
C GLU A 97 0.33 -24.08 11.41
N MET A 98 0.16 -23.15 12.35
CA MET A 98 1.27 -22.75 13.21
C MET A 98 1.77 -24.05 13.82
N GLY A 99 2.84 -24.60 13.23
CA GLY A 99 3.57 -25.71 13.79
C GLY A 99 3.84 -25.36 15.23
N GLU A 100 3.50 -26.30 16.11
CA GLU A 100 3.58 -26.18 17.55
C GLU A 100 4.80 -25.35 17.95
N GLY A 101 4.54 -24.10 18.34
CA GLY A 101 5.48 -23.29 19.08
C GLY A 101 5.67 -23.98 20.42
N GLY A 102 6.58 -24.96 20.46
CA GLY A 102 7.10 -25.52 21.68
C GLY A 102 7.73 -24.39 22.47
N ALA A 103 7.01 -23.91 23.48
CA ALA A 103 7.61 -23.19 24.58
C ALA A 103 8.56 -24.16 25.28
N ARG A 104 9.86 -23.97 25.05
CA ARG A 104 10.94 -24.32 25.97
C ARG A 104 11.90 -23.15 26.02
#